data_AF-A0A2I0TPU4-F1
#
_entry.id   AF-A0A2I0TPU4-F1
#
_cell.length_a   1.000
_cell.length_b   1.000
_cell.length_c   1.000
_cell.angle_alpha   90.00
_cell.angle_beta   90.00
_cell.angle_gamma   90.00
#
_symmetry.space_group_name_H-M   'P 1'
#
loop_
_entity.id
_entity.type
_entity.pdbx_description
1 polymer ?
#
loop_
_entity_poly.entity_id
_entity_poly.type
_entity_poly.pdbx_seq_one_letter_code
_entity_poly.pdbx_strand_id
1 'polypeptide(L)'
;MTEYELLQELYSFKKPHRNATEEGLLDCVENRVHQLEDLEAAFADLCDNDDEETLQKWASYPGMKPLVQLVHSLKTRMESPDYEMVHQAGLTCDYMELPHHVSTEEEIEGLIQSIKVLLKDMPKPTLVTVARSSLDDYCPSEQVDIIQEKVLNLLGSVYGTLDVHLDYSSTASSV
;
A
#
# COMPACT_ATOMS: atom_id res chain seq x y z
N MET A 1 2.75 -23.21 -9.46
CA MET A 1 2.67 -21.82 -8.99
C MET A 1 1.37 -21.66 -8.23
N THR A 2 1.35 -20.83 -7.20
CA THR A 2 0.11 -20.42 -6.52
C THR A 2 -0.69 -19.47 -7.41
N GLU A 3 -1.99 -19.26 -7.12
CA GLU A 3 -2.79 -18.27 -7.86
C GLU A 3 -2.19 -16.86 -7.74
N TYR A 4 -1.58 -16.55 -6.60
CA TYR A 4 -0.90 -15.27 -6.36
C TYR A 4 0.36 -15.10 -7.22
N GLU A 5 1.21 -16.14 -7.34
CA GLU A 5 2.39 -16.10 -8.21
C GLU A 5 2.02 -15.92 -9.68
N LEU A 6 0.92 -16.54 -10.12
CA LEU A 6 0.39 -16.40 -11.47
C LEU A 6 -0.11 -14.96 -11.74
N LEU A 7 -0.80 -14.37 -10.77
CA LEU A 7 -1.20 -12.96 -10.84
C LEU A 7 0.02 -12.03 -10.85
N GLN A 8 1.03 -12.28 -10.02
CA GLN A 8 2.27 -11.51 -10.05
C GLN A 8 2.96 -11.57 -11.41
N GLU A 9 2.98 -12.73 -12.06
CA GLU A 9 3.55 -12.87 -13.40
C GLU A 9 2.75 -12.07 -14.45
N LEU A 10 1.42 -12.21 -14.46
CA LEU A 10 0.53 -11.51 -15.41
C LEU A 10 0.64 -9.99 -15.33
N TYR A 11 0.70 -9.46 -14.10
CA TYR A 11 0.72 -8.02 -13.85
C TYR A 11 2.15 -7.48 -13.76
N SER A 12 3.18 -8.31 -13.90
CA SER A 12 4.57 -7.85 -13.92
C SER A 12 4.84 -6.97 -15.15
N PHE A 13 5.60 -5.89 -14.94
CA PHE A 13 6.04 -5.02 -16.03
C PHE A 13 7.48 -4.58 -15.81
N LYS A 14 8.14 -4.20 -16.90
CA LYS A 14 9.51 -3.70 -16.85
C LYS A 14 9.50 -2.23 -16.41
N LYS A 15 9.93 -1.99 -15.17
CA LYS A 15 10.11 -0.64 -14.62
C LYS A 15 11.13 0.18 -15.41
N PRO A 16 10.98 1.51 -15.46
CA PRO A 16 12.00 2.36 -16.06
C PRO A 16 13.27 2.34 -15.19
N HIS A 17 14.42 2.52 -15.81
CA HIS A 17 15.68 2.65 -15.08
C HIS A 17 15.70 3.97 -14.28
N ARG A 18 16.45 4.04 -13.17
CA ARG A 18 16.59 5.28 -12.35
C ARG A 18 17.06 6.51 -13.14
N ASN A 19 17.68 6.28 -14.30
CA ASN A 19 18.23 7.30 -15.19
C ASN A 19 17.55 7.26 -16.56
N ALA A 20 16.29 6.79 -16.63
CA ALA A 20 15.54 6.75 -17.87
C ALA A 20 15.39 8.17 -18.46
N THR A 21 15.49 8.27 -19.78
CA THR A 21 15.15 9.49 -20.51
C THR A 21 13.64 9.74 -20.44
N GLU A 22 13.21 10.96 -20.75
CA GLU A 22 11.78 11.29 -20.88
C GLU A 22 11.07 10.33 -21.85
N GLU A 23 11.66 10.07 -23.01
CA GLU A 23 11.16 9.09 -23.98
C GLU A 23 11.04 7.69 -23.37
N GLY A 24 12.06 7.21 -22.65
CA GLY A 24 11.99 5.91 -21.99
C GLY A 24 10.96 5.82 -20.85
N LEU A 25 10.60 6.95 -20.24
CA LEU A 25 9.50 7.02 -19.26
C LEU A 25 8.15 6.98 -19.95
N LEU A 26 7.98 7.72 -21.05
CA LEU A 26 6.76 7.72 -21.86
C LEU A 26 6.47 6.33 -22.42
N ASP A 27 7.48 5.69 -23.02
CA ASP A 27 7.37 4.31 -23.52
C ASP A 27 6.97 3.33 -22.41
N CYS A 28 7.53 3.49 -21.20
CA CYS A 28 7.19 2.63 -20.07
C CYS A 28 5.72 2.80 -19.65
N VAL A 29 5.23 4.04 -19.61
CA VAL A 29 3.84 4.34 -19.27
C VAL A 29 2.91 3.76 -20.34
N GLU A 30 3.20 4.02 -21.61
CA GLU A 30 2.39 3.53 -22.73
C GLU A 30 2.31 2.00 -22.76
N ASN A 31 3.45 1.31 -22.63
CA ASN A 31 3.46 -0.15 -22.57
C ASN A 31 2.69 -0.70 -21.37
N ARG A 32 2.74 -0.01 -20.21
CA ARG A 32 1.99 -0.42 -19.02
C ARG A 32 0.49 -0.19 -19.19
N VAL A 33 0.07 0.91 -19.81
CA VAL A 33 -1.34 1.18 -20.10
C VAL A 33 -1.90 0.08 -21.00
N HIS A 34 -1.23 -0.22 -22.12
CA HIS A 34 -1.69 -1.27 -23.04
C HIS A 34 -1.77 -2.64 -22.35
N GLN A 35 -0.80 -3.00 -21.51
CA GLN A 35 -0.85 -4.26 -20.76
C GLN A 35 -2.08 -4.32 -19.84
N LEU A 36 -2.40 -3.24 -19.13
CA LEU A 36 -3.54 -3.20 -18.22
C LEU A 36 -4.87 -3.24 -18.98
N GLU A 37 -4.96 -2.56 -20.13
CA GLU A 37 -6.13 -2.61 -21.02
C GLU A 37 -6.33 -4.03 -21.59
N ASP A 38 -5.25 -4.71 -22.01
CA ASP A 38 -5.31 -6.10 -22.48
C ASP A 38 -5.76 -7.05 -21.36
N LEU A 39 -5.30 -6.84 -20.12
CA LEU A 39 -5.71 -7.62 -18.96
C LEU A 39 -7.17 -7.36 -18.61
N GLU A 40 -7.61 -6.10 -18.57
CA GLU A 40 -9.01 -5.72 -18.32
C GLU A 40 -9.94 -6.37 -19.37
N ALA A 41 -9.58 -6.30 -20.65
CA ALA A 41 -10.33 -6.94 -21.73
C ALA A 41 -10.37 -8.46 -21.58
N ALA A 42 -9.26 -9.10 -21.20
CA ALA A 42 -9.23 -10.54 -20.96
C ALA A 42 -10.14 -10.96 -19.80
N PHE A 43 -10.09 -10.25 -18.67
CA PHE A 43 -10.95 -10.55 -17.53
C PHE A 43 -12.44 -10.23 -17.80
N ALA A 44 -12.74 -9.21 -18.61
CA ALA A 44 -14.10 -8.93 -19.06
C ALA A 44 -14.65 -10.06 -19.96
N ASP A 45 -13.86 -10.56 -20.92
CA ASP A 45 -14.23 -11.71 -21.75
C ASP A 45 -14.50 -12.96 -20.88
N LEU A 46 -13.72 -13.18 -19.81
CA LEU A 46 -13.90 -14.30 -18.88
C LEU A 46 -15.17 -14.19 -18.02
N CYS A 47 -15.64 -12.98 -17.72
CA CYS A 47 -16.94 -12.78 -17.07
C CYS A 47 -18.11 -13.26 -17.95
N ASP A 48 -17.97 -13.15 -19.27
CA ASP A 48 -18.96 -13.63 -20.23
C ASP A 48 -18.82 -15.14 -20.49
N ASN A 49 -17.61 -15.62 -20.78
CA ASN A 49 -17.32 -17.04 -21.03
C ASN A 49 -15.86 -17.40 -20.73
N ASP A 50 -15.64 -18.37 -19.86
CA ASP A 50 -14.32 -18.84 -19.40
C ASP A 50 -13.90 -20.18 -20.04
N ASP A 51 -14.38 -20.46 -21.26
CA ASP A 51 -14.06 -21.67 -21.99
C ASP A 51 -12.63 -21.72 -22.54
N GLU A 52 -12.24 -22.92 -22.98
CA GLU A 52 -10.88 -23.16 -23.47
C GLU A 52 -10.57 -22.35 -24.73
N GLU A 53 -11.55 -22.03 -25.58
CA GLU A 53 -11.33 -21.21 -26.77
C GLU A 53 -10.95 -19.78 -26.39
N THR A 54 -11.69 -19.18 -25.47
CA THR A 54 -11.43 -17.83 -24.94
C THR A 54 -10.08 -17.77 -24.24
N LEU A 55 -9.76 -18.79 -23.43
CA LEU A 55 -8.47 -18.92 -22.76
C LEU A 55 -7.30 -19.02 -23.75
N GLN A 56 -7.42 -19.86 -24.78
CA GLN A 56 -6.35 -20.05 -25.77
C GLN A 56 -6.18 -18.83 -26.68
N LYS A 57 -7.27 -18.11 -27.00
CA LYS A 57 -7.21 -16.81 -27.69
C LYS A 57 -6.31 -15.84 -26.92
N TRP A 58 -6.58 -15.63 -25.63
CA TRP A 58 -5.78 -14.72 -24.81
C TRP A 58 -4.36 -15.22 -24.56
N ALA A 59 -4.18 -16.53 -24.35
CA ALA A 59 -2.85 -17.13 -24.17
C ALA A 59 -1.91 -16.99 -25.37
N SER A 60 -2.44 -16.69 -26.56
CA SER A 60 -1.65 -16.42 -27.76
C SER A 60 -0.93 -15.06 -27.71
N TYR A 61 -1.42 -14.12 -26.90
CA TYR A 61 -0.81 -12.81 -26.71
C TYR A 61 0.44 -12.90 -25.82
N PRO A 62 1.50 -12.10 -26.10
CA PRO A 62 2.69 -12.06 -25.25
C PRO A 62 2.34 -11.74 -23.79
N GLY A 63 2.89 -12.51 -22.84
CA GLY A 63 2.67 -12.29 -21.41
C GLY A 63 1.37 -12.90 -20.84
N MET A 64 0.43 -13.34 -21.67
CA MET A 64 -0.89 -13.84 -21.24
C MET A 64 -0.96 -15.36 -20.99
N LYS A 65 0.12 -16.10 -21.25
CA LYS A 65 0.17 -17.56 -21.01
C LYS A 65 -0.22 -18.00 -19.60
N PRO A 66 0.15 -17.28 -18.51
CA PRO A 66 -0.23 -17.69 -17.16
C PRO A 66 -1.74 -17.63 -16.89
N LEU A 67 -2.51 -16.90 -17.70
CA LEU A 67 -3.97 -16.76 -17.55
C LEU A 67 -4.69 -18.12 -17.58
N VAL A 68 -4.28 -19.02 -18.48
CA VAL A 68 -4.85 -20.38 -18.59
C VAL A 68 -4.67 -21.15 -17.28
N GLN A 69 -3.45 -21.12 -16.74
CA GLN A 69 -3.13 -21.83 -15.50
C GLN A 69 -3.87 -21.23 -14.31
N LEU A 70 -4.03 -19.90 -14.27
CA LEU A 70 -4.78 -19.19 -13.25
C LEU A 70 -6.24 -19.61 -13.25
N VAL A 71 -6.90 -19.56 -14.42
CA VAL A 71 -8.31 -19.92 -14.54
C VAL A 71 -8.54 -21.39 -14.21
N HIS A 72 -7.72 -22.30 -14.74
CA HIS A 72 -7.81 -23.72 -14.40
C HIS A 72 -7.63 -23.95 -12.89
N SER A 73 -6.67 -23.27 -12.25
CA SER A 73 -6.44 -23.38 -10.81
C SER A 73 -7.63 -22.89 -10.00
N LEU A 74 -8.19 -21.72 -10.31
CA LEU A 74 -9.37 -21.16 -9.65
C LEU A 74 -10.58 -22.10 -9.78
N LYS A 75 -10.80 -22.66 -10.98
CA LYS A 75 -11.91 -23.57 -11.26
C LYS A 75 -11.84 -24.89 -10.49
N THR A 76 -10.66 -25.30 -10.01
CA THR A 76 -10.56 -26.48 -9.13
C THR A 76 -11.19 -26.27 -7.75
N ARG A 77 -11.33 -25.01 -7.33
CA ARG A 77 -11.84 -24.61 -5.99
C ARG A 77 -13.20 -23.94 -6.05
N MET A 78 -13.54 -23.31 -7.17
CA MET A 78 -14.74 -22.51 -7.35
C MET A 78 -15.29 -22.72 -8.77
N GLU A 79 -16.53 -23.20 -8.90
CA GLU A 79 -17.12 -23.50 -10.22
C GLU A 79 -17.21 -22.27 -11.13
N SER A 80 -17.47 -21.10 -10.54
CA SER A 80 -17.51 -19.80 -11.21
C SER A 80 -16.69 -18.80 -10.39
N PRO A 81 -15.41 -18.58 -10.74
CA PRO A 81 -14.58 -17.56 -10.12
C PRO A 81 -15.13 -16.15 -10.35
N ASP A 82 -14.99 -15.28 -9.35
CA ASP A 82 -15.25 -13.85 -9.52
C ASP A 82 -14.06 -13.19 -10.23
N TYR A 83 -14.11 -13.17 -11.56
CA TYR A 83 -13.03 -12.66 -12.42
C TYR A 83 -12.79 -11.16 -12.24
N GLU A 84 -13.82 -10.39 -11.89
CA GLU A 84 -13.67 -8.98 -11.56
C GLU A 84 -12.83 -8.84 -10.28
N MET A 85 -13.14 -9.59 -9.22
CA MET A 85 -12.33 -9.59 -8.00
C MET A 85 -10.90 -10.08 -8.24
N VAL A 86 -10.71 -11.10 -9.09
CA VAL A 86 -9.37 -11.60 -9.44
C VAL A 86 -8.56 -10.53 -10.19
N HIS A 87 -9.19 -9.81 -11.12
CA HIS A 87 -8.58 -8.68 -11.81
C HIS A 87 -8.17 -7.57 -10.83
N GLN A 88 -9.10 -7.17 -9.94
CA GLN A 88 -8.83 -6.16 -8.91
C GLN A 88 -7.68 -6.58 -7.98
N ALA A 89 -7.60 -7.86 -7.60
CA ALA A 89 -6.49 -8.38 -6.82
C ALA A 89 -5.17 -8.28 -7.60
N GLY A 90 -5.18 -8.62 -8.88
CA GLY A 90 -4.01 -8.50 -9.76
C GLY A 90 -3.45 -7.08 -9.86
N LEU A 91 -4.32 -6.06 -9.90
CA LEU A 91 -3.91 -4.64 -9.87
C LEU A 91 -3.11 -4.25 -8.62
N THR A 92 -3.24 -5.03 -7.54
CA THR A 92 -2.47 -4.83 -6.29
C THR A 92 -1.16 -5.62 -6.24
N CYS A 93 -0.92 -6.51 -7.20
CA CYS A 93 0.28 -7.36 -7.26
C CYS A 93 1.51 -6.64 -7.84
N ASP A 94 1.46 -5.32 -7.95
CA ASP A 94 2.59 -4.52 -8.44
C ASP A 94 3.82 -4.69 -7.57
N TYR A 95 4.99 -4.64 -8.23
CA TYR A 95 6.31 -4.98 -7.70
C TYR A 95 6.85 -3.97 -6.67
N MET A 96 5.99 -3.23 -5.97
CA MET A 96 6.37 -2.31 -4.90
C MET A 96 5.49 -2.60 -3.69
N GLU A 97 6.02 -3.41 -2.77
CA GLU A 97 5.72 -3.13 -1.37
C GLU A 97 6.00 -1.63 -1.16
N LEU A 98 5.04 -0.94 -0.54
CA LEU A 98 5.21 0.48 -0.23
C LEU A 98 6.58 0.66 0.43
N PRO A 99 7.36 1.70 0.04
CA PRO A 99 8.67 1.92 0.63
C PRO A 99 8.55 1.91 2.16
N HIS A 100 9.08 0.85 2.79
CA HIS A 100 9.05 0.71 4.23
C HIS A 100 10.28 1.42 4.78
N HIS A 101 10.07 2.60 5.33
CA HIS A 101 11.11 3.39 5.99
C HIS A 101 10.72 3.61 7.44
N VAL A 102 11.54 3.09 8.35
CA VAL A 102 11.44 3.39 9.78
C VAL A 102 12.34 4.59 10.06
N SER A 103 11.74 5.68 10.57
CA SER A 103 12.49 6.91 10.82
C SER A 103 13.60 6.71 11.85
N THR A 104 14.77 7.31 11.62
CA THR A 104 15.81 7.36 12.65
C THR A 104 15.45 8.34 13.76
N GLU A 105 16.15 8.28 14.89
CA GLU A 105 15.91 9.21 16.00
C GLU A 105 16.17 10.67 15.59
N GLU A 106 17.17 10.91 14.74
CA GLU A 106 17.48 12.23 14.20
C GLU A 106 16.36 12.77 13.29
N GLU A 107 15.77 11.89 12.46
CA GLU A 107 14.63 12.26 11.62
C GLU A 107 13.40 12.60 12.47
N ILE A 108 13.13 11.80 13.50
CA ILE A 108 12.04 12.05 14.47
C ILE A 108 12.27 13.40 15.15
N GLU A 109 13.48 13.68 15.63
CA GLU A 109 13.80 14.96 16.27
C GLU A 109 13.61 16.14 15.30
N GLY A 110 14.06 16.01 14.05
CA GLY A 110 13.84 17.02 13.01
C GLY A 110 12.36 17.31 12.74
N LEU A 111 11.53 16.27 12.71
CA LEU A 111 10.07 16.40 12.57
C LEU A 111 9.45 17.10 13.78
N ILE A 112 9.86 16.73 15.00
CA ILE A 112 9.39 17.37 16.24
C ILE A 112 9.74 18.87 16.27
N GLN A 113 10.95 19.25 15.85
CA GLN A 113 11.34 20.66 15.73
C GLN A 113 10.53 21.40 14.66
N SER A 114 10.20 20.75 13.55
CA SER A 114 9.36 21.34 12.50
C SER A 114 7.95 21.62 13.00
N ILE A 115 7.36 20.68 13.77
CA ILE A 115 6.06 20.90 14.43
C ILE A 115 6.17 22.05 15.44
N LYS A 116 7.28 22.18 16.18
CA LYS A 116 7.50 23.31 17.10
C LYS A 116 7.35 24.66 16.43
N VAL A 117 7.99 24.81 15.27
CA VAL A 117 7.95 26.06 14.50
C VAL A 117 6.51 26.33 14.08
N LEU A 118 5.83 25.33 13.52
CA LEU A 118 4.43 25.45 13.11
C LEU A 118 3.51 25.86 14.27
N LEU A 119 3.62 25.20 15.44
CA LEU A 119 2.75 25.47 16.59
C LEU A 119 2.96 26.87 17.19
N LYS A 120 4.15 27.45 17.08
CA LYS A 120 4.42 28.82 17.55
C LYS A 120 3.67 29.89 16.77
N ASP A 121 3.39 29.62 15.50
CA ASP A 121 2.70 30.55 14.60
C ASP A 121 1.18 30.31 14.58
N MET A 122 0.70 29.25 15.25
CA MET A 122 -0.73 28.97 15.39
C MET A 122 -1.32 29.58 16.67
N PRO A 123 -2.62 29.95 16.67
CA PRO A 123 -3.32 30.33 17.90
C PRO A 123 -3.26 29.24 18.95
N LYS A 124 -3.15 29.62 20.23
CA LYS A 124 -3.11 28.65 21.33
C LYS A 124 -4.39 27.80 21.34
N PRO A 125 -4.31 26.47 21.18
CA PRO A 125 -5.48 25.61 21.20
C PRO A 125 -6.02 25.47 22.63
N THR A 126 -7.32 25.18 22.76
CA THR A 126 -7.95 24.82 24.03
C THR A 126 -7.69 23.36 24.41
N LEU A 127 -7.62 22.48 23.42
CA LEU A 127 -7.45 21.04 23.57
C LEU A 127 -6.54 20.52 22.45
N VAL A 128 -5.66 19.58 22.79
CA VAL A 128 -4.84 18.82 21.83
C VAL A 128 -5.16 17.35 22.02
N THR A 129 -5.63 16.69 20.96
CA THR A 129 -5.88 15.25 20.95
C THR A 129 -4.80 14.56 20.14
N VAL A 130 -4.20 13.50 20.69
CA VAL A 130 -3.16 12.72 20.03
C VAL A 130 -3.66 11.29 19.90
N ALA A 131 -3.70 10.76 18.68
CA ALA A 131 -3.98 9.35 18.45
C ALA A 131 -2.66 8.58 18.53
N ARG A 132 -2.61 7.58 19.44
CA ARG A 132 -1.49 6.65 19.58
C ARG A 132 -1.90 5.32 18.96
N SER A 133 -1.15 4.86 17.97
CA SER A 133 -1.33 3.55 17.35
C SER A 133 0.04 2.90 17.15
N SER A 134 0.14 1.61 17.45
CA SER A 134 1.38 0.82 17.31
C SER A 134 1.09 -0.63 16.90
N LEU A 135 -0.15 -0.91 16.49
CA LEU A 135 -0.63 -2.23 16.04
C LEU A 135 -1.17 -2.16 14.60
N ASP A 136 -0.95 -1.03 13.93
CA ASP A 136 -1.41 -0.75 12.57
C ASP A 136 -0.32 -0.96 11.52
N ASP A 137 0.82 -1.53 11.92
CA ASP A 137 2.02 -1.74 11.10
C ASP A 137 2.64 -0.46 10.50
N TYR A 138 2.18 0.74 10.90
CA TYR A 138 2.73 2.02 10.47
C TYR A 138 3.70 2.64 11.48
N CYS A 139 3.38 2.58 12.77
CA CYS A 139 4.24 3.11 13.83
C CYS A 139 4.96 1.95 14.55
N PRO A 140 6.30 1.89 14.49
CA PRO A 140 7.05 0.84 15.17
C PRO A 140 6.82 0.87 16.69
N SER A 141 6.47 -0.28 17.25
CA SER A 141 6.09 -0.41 18.67
C SER A 141 7.18 0.04 19.64
N GLU A 142 8.45 -0.05 19.23
CA GLU A 142 9.62 0.38 19.99
C GLU A 142 9.85 1.90 19.94
N GLN A 143 9.25 2.61 18.98
CA GLN A 143 9.37 4.06 18.81
C GLN A 143 8.19 4.84 19.38
N VAL A 144 7.05 4.19 19.63
CA VAL A 144 5.81 4.88 20.03
C VAL A 144 5.99 5.70 21.33
N ASP A 145 6.71 5.16 22.31
CA ASP A 145 6.86 5.80 23.62
C ASP A 145 7.80 7.02 23.54
N ILE A 146 8.92 6.90 22.81
CA ILE A 146 9.85 8.02 22.62
C ILE A 146 9.23 9.14 21.79
N ILE A 147 8.44 8.80 20.76
CA ILE A 147 7.70 9.80 19.97
C ILE A 147 6.70 10.53 20.86
N GLN A 148 5.90 9.80 21.64
CA GLN A 148 4.93 10.40 22.56
C GLN A 148 5.61 11.33 23.56
N GLU A 149 6.71 10.91 24.19
CA GLU A 149 7.46 11.73 25.13
C GLU A 149 7.96 13.03 24.48
N LYS A 150 8.54 12.94 23.28
CA LYS A 150 9.01 14.12 22.52
C LYS A 150 7.86 15.07 22.18
N VAL A 151 6.69 14.56 21.79
CA VAL A 151 5.50 15.39 21.51
C VAL A 151 4.98 16.08 22.77
N LEU A 152 4.91 15.40 23.92
CA LEU A 152 4.47 16.02 25.18
C LEU A 152 5.46 17.10 25.65
N ASN A 153 6.76 16.83 25.58
CA ASN A 153 7.81 17.80 25.89
C ASN A 153 7.76 19.03 24.97
N LEU A 154 7.52 18.79 23.68
CA LEU A 154 7.31 19.83 22.69
C LEU A 154 6.13 20.73 23.06
N LEU A 155 4.95 20.14 23.30
CA LEU A 155 3.74 20.86 23.66
C LEU A 155 3.93 21.66 24.96
N GLY A 156 4.62 21.08 25.94
CA GLY A 156 4.94 21.75 27.20
C GLY A 156 5.87 22.95 27.00
N SER A 157 6.85 22.81 26.11
CA SER A 157 7.74 23.90 25.71
C SER A 157 7.03 25.05 24.99
N VAL A 158 5.94 24.79 24.26
CA VAL A 158 5.22 25.81 23.48
C VAL A 158 4.08 26.44 24.29
N TYR A 159 3.32 25.64 25.04
CA TYR A 159 2.09 26.08 25.70
C TYR A 159 2.17 26.20 27.23
N GLY A 160 3.26 25.72 27.85
CA GLY A 160 3.48 25.72 29.29
C GLY A 160 3.00 24.44 29.97
N THR A 161 2.52 24.54 31.21
CA THR A 161 1.99 23.39 31.96
C THR A 161 0.83 22.74 31.21
N LEU A 162 0.92 21.42 31.01
CA LEU A 162 -0.09 20.60 30.35
C LEU A 162 -0.87 19.78 31.37
N ASP A 163 -2.18 19.67 31.19
CA ASP A 163 -3.00 18.64 31.83
C ASP A 163 -3.14 17.47 30.84
N VAL A 164 -2.50 16.33 31.16
CA VAL A 164 -2.34 15.20 30.23
C VAL A 164 -3.21 14.03 30.68
N HIS A 165 -4.12 13.59 29.81
CA HIS A 165 -4.98 12.43 30.03
C HIS A 165 -4.57 11.31 29.07
N LEU A 166 -4.19 10.15 29.62
CA LEU A 166 -3.77 8.97 28.86
C LEU A 166 -4.86 7.90 28.90
N ASP A 167 -5.86 8.04 28.02
CA ASP A 167 -7.07 7.21 28.06
C ASP A 167 -6.77 5.70 27.93
N TYR A 168 -5.72 5.34 27.17
CA TYR A 168 -5.30 3.95 26.97
C TYR A 168 -4.70 3.28 28.22
N SER A 169 -4.27 4.05 29.22
CA SER A 169 -3.72 3.52 30.47
C SER A 169 -4.82 3.07 31.45
N SER A 170 -6.04 3.59 31.30
CA SER A 170 -7.17 3.25 32.18
C SER A 170 -7.68 1.82 32.00
N THR A 171 -7.37 1.19 30.88
CA THR A 171 -7.74 -0.20 30.55
C THR A 171 -6.70 -1.25 30.96
N ALA A 172 -5.50 -0.86 31.41
CA ALA A 172 -4.42 -1.80 31.75
C ALA A 172 -4.53 -2.40 33.17
N SER A 173 -5.49 -1.96 33.99
CA SER A 173 -5.69 -2.46 35.36
C SER A 173 -6.79 -3.53 35.48
N SER A 174 -7.21 -4.16 34.39
CA SER A 174 -8.21 -5.23 34.38
C SER A 174 -7.71 -6.48 33.66
N VAL A 175 -6.67 -7.13 34.20
CA VAL A 175 -6.38 -8.56 33.98
C VAL A 175 -5.83 -9.14 35.28
#